data_AF-A0A7R9ZS57-F1
#
_entry.id   AF-A0A7R9ZS57-F1
#
_cell.length_a   1.000
_cell.length_b   1.000
_cell.length_c   1.000
_cell.angle_alpha   90.00
_cell.angle_beta   90.00
_cell.angle_gamma   90.00
#
_symmetry.space_group_name_H-M   'P 1'
#
loop_
_entity.id
_entity.type
_entity.pdbx_description
1 polymer ?
#
loop_
_entity_poly.entity_id
_entity_poly.type
_entity_poly.pdbx_seq_one_letter_code
_entity_poly.pdbx_strand_id
1 'polypeptide(L)'
;ESMALGVKTFVLFPKVPDELKTNLGVEAYNPAGIVPRALRMIKEQYPDAVLCTDVALDPYSDQGHDGVVEDGKILNDVTITQLCKQAVCQARAGSDVVAPSDMMDGRVKAI
;
A
#
# COMPACT_ATOMS: atom_id res chain seq x y z
N GLU A 1 -11.52 20.81 -2.37
CA GLU A 1 -10.79 21.93 -3.00
C GLU A 1 -10.02 21.50 -4.24
N SER A 2 -9.05 20.58 -4.13
CA SER A 2 -8.17 20.16 -5.25
C SER A 2 -8.91 19.75 -6.54
N MET A 3 -10.01 19.01 -6.42
CA MET A 3 -10.86 18.62 -7.57
C MET A 3 -11.40 19.83 -8.34
N ALA A 4 -11.78 20.91 -7.64
CA ALA A 4 -12.27 22.14 -8.27
C ALA A 4 -11.15 22.90 -9.01
N LEU A 5 -9.90 22.68 -8.62
CA LEU A 5 -8.71 23.21 -9.30
C LEU A 5 -8.25 22.30 -10.46
N GLY A 6 -8.97 21.21 -10.75
CA GLY A 6 -8.65 20.28 -11.83
C GLY A 6 -7.66 19.16 -11.46
N VAL A 7 -7.23 19.06 -10.20
CA VAL A 7 -6.41 17.91 -9.73
C VAL A 7 -7.34 16.71 -9.55
N LYS A 8 -7.14 15.70 -10.40
CA LYS A 8 -7.98 14.48 -10.41
C LYS A 8 -7.31 13.25 -9.79
N THR A 9 -5.99 13.25 -9.69
CA THR A 9 -5.22 12.10 -9.22
C THR A 9 -4.62 12.37 -7.85
N PHE A 10 -4.81 11.43 -6.93
CA PHE A 10 -4.35 11.52 -5.55
C PHE A 10 -3.56 10.27 -5.19
N VAL A 11 -2.39 10.47 -4.56
CA VAL A 11 -1.58 9.37 -4.04
C VAL A 11 -1.76 9.32 -2.52
N LEU A 12 -2.05 8.14 -1.99
CA LEU A 12 -2.31 7.94 -0.56
C LEU A 12 -1.10 7.31 0.13
N PHE A 13 -0.64 7.94 1.21
CA PHE A 13 0.42 7.44 2.08
C PHE A 13 -0.09 7.33 3.52
N PRO A 14 -0.07 6.15 4.14
CA PRO A 14 -0.57 5.97 5.49
C PRO A 14 0.50 6.26 6.55
N LYS A 15 0.08 6.85 7.67
CA LYS A 15 0.81 6.76 8.94
C LYS A 15 0.15 5.68 9.80
N VAL A 16 0.72 4.48 9.77
CA VAL A 16 0.21 3.34 10.54
C VAL A 16 0.66 3.46 12.00
N PRO A 17 -0.21 3.20 13.00
CA PRO A 17 0.17 3.10 14.41
C PRO A 17 1.29 2.09 14.62
N ASP A 18 2.25 2.42 15.50
CA ASP A 18 3.46 1.62 15.69
C ASP A 18 3.13 0.22 16.24
N GLU A 19 2.08 0.08 17.05
CA GLU A 19 1.61 -1.20 17.61
C GLU A 19 1.06 -2.19 16.58
N LEU A 20 0.75 -1.72 15.36
CA LEU A 20 0.29 -2.58 14.26
C LEU A 20 1.42 -2.99 13.32
N LYS A 21 2.63 -2.44 13.51
CA LYS A 21 3.77 -2.73 12.65
C LYS A 21 4.38 -4.07 13.01
N THR A 22 4.78 -4.80 11.99
CA THR A 22 5.44 -6.11 12.12
C THR A 22 6.44 -6.27 10.98
N ASN A 23 7.50 -7.06 11.18
CA ASN A 23 8.46 -7.36 10.10
C ASN A 23 7.80 -7.97 8.83
N LEU A 24 6.69 -8.71 8.98
CA LEU A 24 5.94 -9.25 7.83
C LEU A 24 4.99 -8.23 7.17
N GLY A 25 4.83 -7.04 7.75
CA GLY A 25 3.95 -6.00 7.23
C GLY A 25 2.48 -6.42 7.15
N VAL A 26 1.98 -7.23 8.09
CA VAL A 26 0.66 -7.88 7.96
C VAL A 26 -0.52 -6.89 7.86
N GLU A 27 -0.34 -5.68 8.40
CA GLU A 27 -1.34 -4.61 8.32
C GLU A 27 -1.48 -4.03 6.89
N ALA A 28 -0.49 -4.24 6.00
CA ALA A 28 -0.50 -3.77 4.61
C ALA A 28 -1.65 -4.37 3.78
N TYR A 29 -2.14 -5.55 4.18
CA TYR A 29 -3.25 -6.25 3.52
C TYR A 29 -4.45 -6.46 4.45
N ASN A 30 -4.57 -5.67 5.53
CA ASN A 30 -5.75 -5.65 6.37
C ASN A 30 -6.91 -4.92 5.65
N PRO A 31 -8.03 -5.58 5.31
CA PRO A 31 -9.15 -4.93 4.63
C PRO A 31 -9.86 -3.85 5.46
N ALA A 32 -9.66 -3.84 6.78
CA ALA A 32 -10.12 -2.82 7.71
C ALA A 32 -9.03 -1.76 8.04
N GLY A 33 -7.84 -1.88 7.45
CA GLY A 33 -6.73 -0.97 7.65
C GLY A 33 -6.99 0.45 7.12
N ILE A 34 -6.07 1.36 7.42
CA ILE A 34 -6.24 2.79 7.11
C ILE A 34 -6.39 3.07 5.60
N VAL A 35 -5.58 2.44 4.75
CA VAL A 35 -5.63 2.65 3.29
C VAL A 35 -6.95 2.14 2.69
N PRO A 36 -7.40 0.89 2.92
CA PRO A 36 -8.70 0.43 2.42
C PRO A 36 -9.89 1.26 2.92
N ARG A 37 -9.88 1.72 4.18
CA ARG A 37 -10.95 2.61 4.69
C ARG A 37 -10.94 3.97 3.99
N ALA A 38 -9.77 4.57 3.80
CA ALA A 38 -9.63 5.84 3.10
C ALA A 38 -10.08 5.75 1.64
N LEU A 39 -9.67 4.69 0.91
CA LEU A 39 -10.09 4.44 -0.47
C LEU A 39 -11.61 4.39 -0.59
N ARG A 40 -12.28 3.57 0.22
CA ARG A 40 -13.75 3.43 0.20
C ARG A 40 -14.45 4.76 0.47
N MET A 41 -14.01 5.48 1.50
CA MET A 41 -14.57 6.77 1.86
C MET A 41 -14.38 7.81 0.74
N ILE A 42 -13.20 7.87 0.13
CA ILE A 42 -12.93 8.82 -0.95
C ILE A 42 -13.73 8.45 -2.20
N LYS A 43 -13.79 7.17 -2.60
CA LYS A 43 -14.58 6.74 -3.76
C LYS A 43 -16.08 6.93 -3.58
N GLU A 44 -16.59 6.81 -2.36
CA GLU A 44 -18.01 7.09 -2.06
C GLU A 44 -18.35 8.57 -2.26
N GLN A 45 -17.47 9.48 -1.84
CA GLN A 45 -17.71 10.93 -1.92
C GLN A 45 -17.27 11.55 -3.26
N TYR A 46 -16.26 10.97 -3.90
CA TYR A 46 -15.61 11.47 -5.10
C TYR A 46 -15.34 10.31 -6.09
N PRO A 47 -16.39 9.73 -6.71
CA PRO A 47 -16.24 8.58 -7.59
C PRO A 47 -15.30 8.82 -8.79
N ASP A 48 -15.23 10.07 -9.26
CA ASP A 48 -14.38 10.49 -10.39
C ASP A 48 -12.92 10.77 -10.01
N ALA A 49 -12.56 10.72 -8.72
CA ALA A 49 -11.17 10.86 -8.29
C ALA A 49 -10.39 9.60 -8.67
N VAL A 50 -9.21 9.79 -9.29
CA VAL A 50 -8.27 8.71 -9.57
C VAL A 50 -7.38 8.52 -8.35
N LEU A 51 -7.48 7.37 -7.70
CA LEU A 51 -6.74 7.03 -6.50
C LEU A 51 -5.59 6.11 -6.86
N CYS A 52 -4.40 6.56 -6.50
CA CYS A 52 -3.16 5.80 -6.58
C CYS A 52 -2.73 5.42 -5.16
N THR A 53 -2.38 4.16 -4.95
CA THR A 53 -1.89 3.68 -3.68
C THR A 53 -0.49 3.12 -3.80
N ASP A 54 0.31 3.43 -2.79
CA ASP A 54 1.64 2.88 -2.63
C ASP A 54 1.61 1.40 -2.21
N VAL A 55 2.46 0.59 -2.86
CA VAL A 55 2.70 -0.82 -2.52
C VAL A 55 4.15 -0.99 -2.09
N ALA A 56 4.37 -0.84 -0.78
CA ALA A 56 5.61 -1.13 -0.07
C ALA A 56 5.30 -1.46 1.40
N LEU A 57 6.25 -2.10 2.11
CA LEU A 57 6.06 -2.49 3.52
C LEU A 57 6.59 -1.46 4.53
N ASP A 58 7.32 -0.42 4.14
CA ASP A 58 7.95 0.52 5.07
C ASP A 58 6.97 1.24 6.02
N PRO A 59 5.71 1.57 5.66
CA PRO A 59 4.76 2.13 6.62
C PRO A 59 4.26 1.10 7.64
N TYR A 60 4.40 -0.20 7.34
CA TYR A 60 3.88 -1.34 8.09
C TYR A 60 4.96 -2.17 8.78
N SER A 61 6.23 -1.91 8.47
CA SER A 61 7.40 -2.62 8.97
C SER A 61 7.84 -2.05 10.32
N ASP A 62 8.08 -2.93 11.29
CA ASP A 62 8.71 -2.54 12.56
C ASP A 62 10.23 -2.29 12.42
N GLN A 63 10.81 -2.67 11.28
CA GLN A 63 12.20 -2.39 10.89
C GLN A 63 12.33 -1.13 10.02
N GLY A 64 11.21 -0.60 9.50
CA GLY A 64 11.20 0.57 8.61
C GLY A 64 11.76 0.31 7.21
N HIS A 65 11.90 -0.95 6.80
CA HIS A 65 12.30 -1.34 5.45
C HIS A 65 11.08 -1.70 4.57
N ASP A 66 11.21 -1.46 3.27
CA ASP A 66 10.20 -1.73 2.24
C ASP A 66 9.88 -3.23 2.06
N GLY A 67 10.69 -4.10 2.67
CA GLY A 67 10.54 -5.55 2.65
C GLY A 67 10.83 -6.24 3.97
N VAL A 68 10.57 -7.54 3.99
CA VAL A 68 10.78 -8.41 5.15
C VAL A 68 12.27 -8.58 5.41
N VAL A 69 12.69 -8.35 6.65
CA VAL A 69 14.10 -8.42 7.07
C VAL A 69 14.40 -9.74 7.77
N GLU A 70 15.47 -10.42 7.36
CA GLU A 70 16.03 -11.58 8.04
C GLU A 70 17.56 -11.49 8.01
N ASP A 71 18.21 -11.64 9.17
CA ASP A 71 19.67 -11.53 9.33
C ASP A 71 20.29 -10.28 8.67
N GLY A 72 19.59 -9.14 8.79
CA GLY A 72 20.03 -7.85 8.24
C GLY A 72 19.91 -7.73 6.71
N LYS A 73 19.22 -8.67 6.05
CA LYS A 73 18.95 -8.64 4.61
C LYS A 73 17.46 -8.54 4.35
N ILE A 74 17.09 -7.85 3.28
CA ILE A 74 15.72 -7.81 2.78
C ILE A 74 15.49 -9.04 1.89
N LEU A 75 14.49 -9.86 2.24
CA LEU A 75 14.15 -11.08 1.52
C LEU A 75 13.25 -10.77 0.32
N ASN A 76 13.79 -10.83 -0.90
CA ASN A 76 13.09 -10.46 -2.13
C ASN A 76 11.73 -11.16 -2.31
N ASP A 77 11.73 -12.49 -2.44
CA ASP A 77 10.52 -13.24 -2.83
C ASP A 77 9.48 -13.31 -1.70
N VAL A 78 9.96 -13.32 -0.44
CA VAL A 78 9.09 -13.25 0.74
C VAL A 78 8.39 -11.90 0.79
N THR A 79 9.10 -10.82 0.45
CA THR A 79 8.54 -9.46 0.34
C THR A 79 7.50 -9.40 -0.76
N ILE A 80 7.82 -9.86 -1.97
CA ILE A 80 6.89 -9.89 -3.11
C ILE A 80 5.57 -10.58 -2.75
N THR A 81 5.64 -11.68 -1.99
CA THR A 81 4.44 -12.38 -1.52
C THR A 81 3.53 -11.48 -0.67
N GLN A 82 4.07 -10.58 0.16
CA GLN A 82 3.27 -9.63 0.92
C GLN A 82 2.74 -8.49 0.04
N LEU A 83 3.57 -7.97 -0.87
CA LEU A 83 3.21 -6.90 -1.79
C LEU A 83 2.05 -7.30 -2.71
N CYS A 84 2.02 -8.55 -3.21
CA CYS A 84 0.89 -9.07 -3.97
C CYS A 84 -0.41 -9.05 -3.15
N LYS A 85 -0.36 -9.41 -1.86
CA LYS A 85 -1.53 -9.34 -0.96
C LYS A 85 -1.99 -7.90 -0.75
N GLN A 86 -1.04 -6.98 -0.54
CA GLN A 86 -1.31 -5.55 -0.37
C GLN A 86 -1.97 -4.97 -1.63
N ALA A 87 -1.40 -5.21 -2.81
CA ALA A 87 -1.94 -4.74 -4.08
C ALA A 87 -3.37 -5.25 -4.31
N VAL A 88 -3.62 -6.55 -4.10
CA VAL A 88 -4.98 -7.12 -4.22
C VAL A 88 -5.94 -6.51 -3.19
N CYS A 89 -5.50 -6.28 -1.96
CA CYS A 89 -6.31 -5.65 -0.92
C CYS A 89 -6.70 -4.20 -1.29
N GLN A 90 -5.74 -3.42 -1.79
CA GLN A 90 -5.96 -2.03 -2.22
C GLN A 90 -6.84 -1.96 -3.46
N ALA A 91 -6.63 -2.82 -4.45
CA ALA A 91 -7.46 -2.92 -5.65
C ALA A 91 -8.92 -3.24 -5.29
N ARG A 92 -9.15 -4.23 -4.40
CA ARG A 92 -10.49 -4.57 -3.90
C ARG A 92 -11.17 -3.42 -3.14
N ALA A 93 -10.39 -2.52 -2.55
CA ALA A 93 -10.90 -1.37 -1.83
C ALA A 93 -11.20 -0.15 -2.73
N GLY A 94 -10.87 -0.22 -4.03
CA GLY A 94 -11.18 0.82 -5.00
C GLY A 94 -9.99 1.70 -5.40
N SER A 95 -8.75 1.22 -5.24
CA SER A 95 -7.60 1.87 -5.87
C SER A 95 -7.64 1.69 -7.39
N ASP A 96 -7.46 2.76 -8.16
CA ASP A 96 -7.40 2.71 -9.62
C ASP A 96 -5.99 2.34 -10.11
N VAL A 97 -4.97 2.73 -9.35
CA VAL A 97 -3.56 2.47 -9.64
C VAL A 97 -2.88 1.96 -8.37
N VAL A 98 -2.25 0.79 -8.45
CA VAL A 98 -1.28 0.35 -7.46
C VAL A 98 0.12 0.70 -7.96
N ALA A 99 0.93 1.33 -7.11
CA ALA A 99 2.26 1.83 -7.45
C ALA A 99 3.31 1.16 -6.54
N PRO A 100 3.93 0.04 -6.97
CA PRO A 100 4.97 -0.65 -6.21
C PRO A 100 6.26 0.16 -6.16
N SER A 101 6.59 0.70 -4.98
CA SER A 101 7.77 1.53 -4.73
C SER A 101 8.91 0.78 -4.03
N ASP A 102 8.66 -0.47 -3.64
CA ASP A 102 9.51 -1.37 -2.84
C ASP A 102 10.85 -1.79 -3.45
N MET A 103 11.02 -1.57 -4.75
CA MET A 103 12.24 -1.89 -5.52
C MET A 103 12.66 -3.38 -5.55
N MET A 104 11.82 -4.34 -5.15
CA MET A 104 12.13 -5.77 -5.26
C MET A 104 12.27 -6.21 -6.73
N ASP A 105 13.13 -7.20 -6.97
CA ASP A 105 13.34 -7.76 -8.29
C ASP A 105 12.14 -8.61 -8.71
N GLY A 106 11.51 -8.25 -9.85
CA GLY A 106 10.40 -9.00 -10.42
C GLY A 106 9.00 -8.67 -9.87
N ARG A 107 8.87 -7.76 -8.88
CA ARG A 107 7.56 -7.45 -8.27
C ARG A 107 6.47 -7.04 -9.26
N VAL A 108 6.82 -6.26 -10.29
CA VAL A 108 5.84 -5.76 -11.28
C VAL A 108 5.19 -6.90 -12.06
N LYS A 109 5.92 -8.00 -12.30
CA LYS A 109 5.36 -9.17 -12.99
C LYS A 109 4.51 -10.04 -12.06
N ALA A 110 4.82 -10.03 -10.77
CA ALA A 110 4.16 -10.86 -9.77
C ALA A 110 2.84 -10.24 -9.26
N ILE A 111 2.78 -8.92 -9.19
CA ILE A 111 1.58 -8.12 -8.90
C ILE A 111 0.67 -8.09 -10.12
#